data_AF-A0A841N310-F1
#
_entry.id   AF-A0A841N310-F1
#
_cell.length_a   1.000
_cell.length_b   1.000
_cell.length_c   1.000
_cell.angle_alpha   90.00
_cell.angle_beta   90.00
_cell.angle_gamma   90.00
#
_symmetry.space_group_name_H-M   'P 1'
#
loop_
_entity.id
_entity.type
_entity.pdbx_description
1 polymer ?
#
loop_
_entity_poly.entity_id
_entity_poly.type
_entity_poly.pdbx_seq_one_letter_code
_entity_poly.pdbx_strand_id
1 'polypeptide(L)'
;MITKHISALKVDVDPTKKELLKELDQYNFEHVAIKASQEWPELDLEELKNEGLDQLRRYYAMRIIYGKGKMVALPLKVDPLAHVHVLYTKEYRDFCDHFFGEFFDHWPCDRNDKEHMEWIGEGYKDTLIRMDEIFSDRDQKWWPELKGSNFDEVCCGCQCRGI
;
A
#
# COMPACT_ATOMS: atom_id res chain seq x y z
N MET A 1 -18.61 11.54 10.38
CA MET A 1 -17.71 10.96 11.39
C MET A 1 -16.31 11.07 10.82
N ILE A 2 -15.36 11.63 11.56
CA ILE A 2 -13.95 11.63 11.13
C ILE A 2 -13.46 10.21 11.41
N THR A 3 -13.48 9.35 10.40
CA THR A 3 -12.82 8.05 10.51
C THR A 3 -11.33 8.31 10.67
N LYS A 4 -10.75 7.79 11.76
CA LYS A 4 -9.31 7.83 11.99
C LYS A 4 -8.74 6.50 11.52
N HIS A 5 -8.43 6.37 10.24
CA HIS A 5 -7.92 5.12 9.66
C HIS A 5 -6.42 4.94 9.96
N ILE A 6 -5.72 6.05 10.18
CA ILE A 6 -4.31 6.12 10.62
C ILE A 6 -4.21 6.45 12.13
N SER A 7 -5.14 5.97 12.98
CA SER A 7 -5.07 6.23 14.44
C SER A 7 -4.08 5.35 15.22
N ALA A 8 -3.66 4.22 14.63
CA ALA A 8 -2.94 3.16 15.33
C ALA A 8 -1.41 3.32 15.32
N LEU A 9 -0.90 4.54 15.09
CA LEU A 9 0.54 4.78 14.99
C LEU A 9 1.26 4.51 16.32
N LYS A 10 2.31 3.69 16.27
CA LYS A 10 3.23 3.36 17.36
C LYS A 10 4.47 4.25 17.36
N VAL A 11 4.79 4.87 16.23
CA VAL A 11 5.97 5.72 16.05
C VAL A 11 5.63 7.19 16.24
N ASP A 12 6.59 7.96 16.79
CA ASP A 12 6.50 9.42 16.72
C ASP A 12 6.94 9.88 15.32
N VAL A 13 6.17 10.81 14.77
CA VAL A 13 6.32 11.29 13.40
C VAL A 13 6.52 12.81 13.46
N ASP A 14 7.41 13.35 12.63
CA ASP A 14 7.66 14.79 12.61
C ASP A 14 6.38 15.58 12.22
N PRO A 15 6.28 16.86 12.60
CA PRO A 15 5.08 17.64 12.37
C PRO A 15 4.63 17.72 10.90
N THR A 16 5.58 17.80 9.96
CA THR A 16 5.27 17.90 8.52
C THR A 16 4.59 16.62 8.04
N LYS A 17 5.16 15.47 8.37
CA LYS A 17 4.56 14.17 8.04
C LYS A 17 3.24 13.94 8.78
N LYS A 18 3.07 14.45 10.01
CA LYS A 18 1.79 14.37 10.73
C LYS A 18 0.65 15.09 9.99
N GLU A 19 0.91 16.24 9.38
CA GLU A 19 -0.12 16.91 8.56
C GLU A 19 -0.44 16.11 7.29
N LEU A 20 0.58 15.62 6.57
CA LEU A 20 0.37 14.73 5.41
C LEU A 20 -0.44 13.48 5.77
N LEU A 21 -0.18 12.87 6.92
CA LEU A 21 -0.93 11.69 7.36
C LEU A 21 -2.41 12.03 7.68
N LYS A 22 -2.71 13.22 8.21
CA LYS A 22 -4.10 13.66 8.41
C LYS A 22 -4.82 13.89 7.09
N GLU A 23 -4.14 14.48 6.11
CA GLU A 23 -4.68 14.70 4.77
C GLU A 23 -4.93 13.37 4.06
N LEU A 24 -4.00 12.41 4.16
CA LEU A 24 -4.14 11.07 3.61
C LEU A 24 -5.34 10.31 4.23
N ASP A 25 -5.55 10.47 5.54
CA ASP A 25 -6.68 9.87 6.27
C ASP A 25 -8.03 10.31 5.70
N GLN A 26 -8.10 11.54 5.17
CA GLN A 26 -9.30 12.15 4.60
C GLN A 26 -9.39 12.02 3.07
N TYR A 27 -8.34 11.53 2.41
CA TYR A 27 -8.31 11.41 0.96
C TYR A 27 -9.36 10.41 0.47
N ASN A 28 -10.10 10.78 -0.57
CA ASN A 28 -11.21 9.99 -1.09
C ASN A 28 -10.76 9.01 -2.19
N PHE A 29 -10.56 7.76 -1.81
CA PHE A 29 -10.23 6.66 -2.71
C PHE A 29 -11.46 5.85 -3.19
N GLU A 30 -12.70 6.33 -3.01
CA GLU A 30 -13.89 5.53 -3.34
C GLU A 30 -13.94 5.12 -4.82
N HIS A 31 -13.51 6.01 -5.71
CA HIS A 31 -13.43 5.73 -7.15
C HIS A 31 -12.42 4.60 -7.47
N VAL A 32 -11.38 4.43 -6.65
CA VAL A 32 -10.42 3.33 -6.75
C VAL A 32 -11.10 2.00 -6.42
N ALA A 33 -11.85 1.92 -5.32
CA ALA A 33 -12.57 0.72 -4.93
C ALA A 33 -13.62 0.31 -5.98
N ILE A 34 -14.37 1.27 -6.52
CA ILE A 34 -15.38 1.02 -7.57
C ILE A 34 -14.71 0.46 -8.83
N LYS A 35 -13.60 1.06 -9.27
CA LYS A 35 -12.92 0.60 -10.48
C LYS A 35 -12.21 -0.75 -10.26
N ALA A 36 -11.69 -1.01 -9.06
CA ALA A 36 -11.12 -2.31 -8.71
C ALA A 36 -12.17 -3.44 -8.76
N SER A 37 -13.37 -3.24 -8.21
CA SER A 37 -14.42 -4.29 -8.27
C SER A 37 -14.96 -4.52 -9.69
N GLN A 38 -14.84 -3.55 -10.59
CA GLN A 38 -15.18 -3.71 -12.00
C GLN A 38 -14.12 -4.49 -12.78
N GLU A 39 -12.84 -4.32 -12.44
CA GLU A 39 -11.72 -5.00 -13.10
C GLU A 39 -11.54 -6.44 -12.60
N TRP A 40 -11.77 -6.66 -11.31
CA TRP A 40 -11.72 -7.96 -10.64
C TRP A 40 -13.08 -8.25 -9.98
N PRO A 41 -14.04 -8.85 -10.71
CA PRO A 41 -15.40 -9.10 -10.22
C PRO A 41 -15.50 -10.02 -9.00
N GLU A 42 -14.44 -10.76 -8.69
CA GLU A 42 -14.31 -11.58 -7.48
C GLU A 42 -14.08 -10.76 -6.21
N LEU A 43 -13.70 -9.47 -6.34
CA LEU A 43 -13.51 -8.58 -5.21
C LEU A 43 -14.85 -7.95 -4.81
N ASP A 44 -15.22 -8.14 -3.54
CA ASP A 44 -16.44 -7.54 -2.99
C ASP A 44 -16.26 -6.03 -2.77
N LEU A 45 -17.12 -5.22 -3.41
CA LEU A 45 -17.04 -3.77 -3.35
C LEU A 45 -17.20 -3.23 -1.92
N GLU A 46 -18.07 -3.84 -1.12
CA GLU A 46 -18.31 -3.38 0.25
C GLU A 46 -17.10 -3.71 1.15
N GLU A 47 -16.47 -4.87 0.99
CA GLU A 47 -15.21 -5.20 1.65
C GLU A 47 -14.09 -4.23 1.24
N LEU A 48 -13.97 -3.90 -0.05
CA LEU A 48 -12.99 -2.92 -0.52
C LEU A 48 -13.22 -1.54 0.09
N LYS A 49 -14.48 -1.07 0.16
CA LYS A 49 -14.82 0.25 0.72
C LYS A 49 -14.65 0.30 2.24
N ASN A 50 -15.08 -0.74 2.96
CA ASN A 50 -15.12 -0.76 4.42
C ASN A 50 -13.77 -1.14 5.05
N GLU A 51 -12.95 -1.92 4.35
CA GLU A 51 -11.67 -2.41 4.88
C GLU A 51 -10.51 -2.09 3.93
N GLY A 52 -10.64 -2.37 2.64
CA GLY A 52 -9.53 -2.28 1.68
C GLY A 52 -8.93 -0.88 1.54
N LEU A 53 -9.76 0.17 1.52
CA LEU A 53 -9.30 1.55 1.44
C LEU A 53 -8.44 1.95 2.66
N ASP A 54 -8.71 1.38 3.82
CA ASP A 54 -7.91 1.65 5.03
C ASP A 54 -6.53 1.01 4.94
N GLN A 55 -6.47 -0.18 4.33
CA GLN A 55 -5.21 -0.87 4.09
C GLN A 55 -4.38 -0.14 3.03
N LEU A 56 -5.01 0.41 1.99
CA LEU A 56 -4.35 1.27 1.01
C LEU A 56 -3.77 2.54 1.68
N ARG A 57 -4.53 3.17 2.59
CA ARG A 57 -4.03 4.33 3.37
C ARG A 57 -2.83 3.96 4.22
N ARG A 58 -2.87 2.82 4.92
CA ARG A 58 -1.74 2.34 5.74
C ARG A 58 -0.51 2.08 4.89
N TYR A 59 -0.68 1.54 3.70
CA TYR A 59 0.39 1.37 2.72
C TYR A 59 1.04 2.70 2.33
N TYR A 60 0.26 3.71 1.92
CA TYR A 60 0.80 5.03 1.57
C TYR A 60 1.39 5.77 2.78
N ALA A 61 0.83 5.57 3.98
CA ALA A 61 1.39 6.11 5.21
C ALA A 61 2.80 5.57 5.50
N MET A 62 3.07 4.28 5.25
CA MET A 62 4.43 3.74 5.35
C MET A 62 5.39 4.47 4.42
N ARG A 63 4.96 4.79 3.19
CA ARG A 63 5.79 5.56 2.25
C ARG A 63 6.10 6.96 2.77
N ILE A 64 5.11 7.67 3.32
CA ILE A 64 5.31 9.00 3.93
C ILE A 64 6.31 8.92 5.09
N ILE A 65 6.18 7.91 5.95
CA ILE A 65 7.00 7.78 7.16
C ILE A 65 8.46 7.46 6.82
N TYR A 66 8.72 6.49 5.93
CA TYR A 66 10.08 6.06 5.61
C TYR A 66 10.78 6.90 4.54
N GLY A 67 10.01 7.55 3.67
CA GLY A 67 10.55 8.38 2.61
C GLY A 67 11.22 7.60 1.47
N LYS A 68 12.02 8.33 0.68
CA LYS A 68 12.62 7.85 -0.57
C LYS A 68 13.60 6.69 -0.37
N GLY A 69 13.76 5.86 -1.40
CA GLY A 69 14.75 4.78 -1.43
C GLY A 69 14.44 3.57 -0.54
N LYS A 70 13.31 3.57 0.17
CA LYS A 70 12.82 2.40 0.91
C LYS A 70 11.75 1.68 0.10
N MET A 71 11.99 0.39 -0.10
CA MET A 71 11.02 -0.50 -0.72
C MET A 71 9.90 -0.81 0.28
N VAL A 72 8.66 -0.69 -0.18
CA VAL A 72 7.47 -1.13 0.55
C VAL A 72 6.70 -2.03 -0.41
N ALA A 73 6.69 -3.33 -0.12
CA ALA A 73 6.04 -4.33 -0.96
C ALA A 73 4.57 -4.52 -0.53
N LEU A 74 3.70 -4.82 -1.50
CA LEU A 74 2.26 -4.97 -1.28
C LEU A 74 1.86 -6.45 -1.18
N PRO A 75 0.93 -6.80 -0.28
CA PRO A 75 0.27 -8.10 -0.28
C PRO A 75 -0.68 -8.17 -1.47
N LEU A 76 -0.98 -9.40 -1.92
CA LEU A 76 -1.86 -9.62 -3.06
C LEU A 76 -3.24 -8.97 -2.90
N LYS A 77 -3.74 -8.87 -1.66
CA LYS A 77 -5.10 -8.36 -1.40
C LYS A 77 -5.22 -6.84 -1.49
N VAL A 78 -4.15 -6.09 -1.22
CA VAL A 78 -4.15 -4.60 -1.29
C VAL A 78 -3.78 -4.11 -2.70
N ASP A 79 -3.05 -4.93 -3.45
CA ASP A 79 -2.55 -4.62 -4.78
C ASP A 79 -3.61 -4.13 -5.79
N PRO A 80 -4.81 -4.75 -5.93
CA PRO A 80 -5.83 -4.28 -6.86
C PRO A 80 -6.17 -2.79 -6.72
N LEU A 81 -6.23 -2.30 -5.47
CA LEU A 81 -6.52 -0.89 -5.19
C LEU A 81 -5.35 0.01 -5.59
N ALA A 82 -4.11 -0.37 -5.23
CA ALA A 82 -2.93 0.40 -5.61
C ALA A 82 -2.74 0.44 -7.14
N HIS A 83 -2.96 -0.69 -7.81
CA HIS A 83 -2.90 -0.83 -9.25
C HIS A 83 -3.89 0.10 -9.95
N VAL A 84 -5.15 0.10 -9.52
CA VAL A 84 -6.18 0.96 -10.10
C VAL A 84 -5.90 2.43 -9.86
N HIS A 85 -5.38 2.81 -8.68
CA HIS A 85 -5.07 4.20 -8.41
C HIS A 85 -4.02 4.76 -9.40
N VAL A 86 -3.01 3.97 -9.76
CA VAL A 86 -1.98 4.35 -10.77
C VAL A 86 -2.60 4.66 -12.15
N LEU A 87 -3.71 4.01 -12.51
CA LEU A 87 -4.38 4.25 -13.80
C LEU A 87 -5.03 5.64 -13.89
N TYR A 88 -5.34 6.27 -12.76
CA TYR A 88 -5.80 7.65 -12.70
C TYR A 88 -4.62 8.62 -12.84
N THR A 89 -3.85 8.48 -13.91
CA THR A 89 -2.49 9.06 -14.11
C THR A 89 -2.31 10.51 -13.69
N LYS A 90 -3.27 11.41 -13.97
CA LYS A 90 -3.20 12.81 -13.51
C LYS A 90 -3.39 12.90 -11.99
N GLU A 91 -4.46 12.32 -11.47
CA GLU A 91 -4.74 12.31 -10.03
C GLU A 91 -3.61 11.61 -9.26
N TYR A 92 -3.14 10.46 -9.75
CA TYR A 92 -2.05 9.72 -9.15
C TYR A 92 -0.74 10.50 -9.12
N ARG A 93 -0.42 11.23 -10.20
CA ARG A 93 0.76 12.09 -10.24
C ARG A 93 0.63 13.23 -9.24
N ASP A 94 -0.49 13.93 -9.24
CA ASP A 94 -0.77 15.03 -8.32
C ASP A 94 -0.72 14.52 -6.85
N PHE A 95 -1.24 13.32 -6.59
CA PHE A 95 -1.18 12.64 -5.30
C PHE A 95 0.27 12.32 -4.88
N CYS A 96 1.06 11.71 -5.76
CA CYS A 96 2.43 11.33 -5.46
C CYS A 96 3.32 12.57 -5.20
N ASP A 97 3.20 13.60 -6.04
CA ASP A 97 3.93 14.85 -5.87
C ASP A 97 3.56 15.53 -4.54
N HIS A 98 2.29 15.45 -4.12
CA HIS A 98 1.82 16.02 -2.85
C HIS A 98 2.29 15.23 -1.63
N PHE A 99 2.02 13.92 -1.58
CA PHE A 99 2.26 13.11 -0.38
C PHE A 99 3.68 12.57 -0.27
N PHE A 100 4.36 12.33 -1.39
CA PHE A 100 5.69 11.72 -1.42
C PHE A 100 6.78 12.69 -1.87
N GLY A 101 6.40 13.83 -2.46
CA GLY A 101 7.35 14.79 -3.05
C GLY A 101 8.02 14.26 -4.33
N GLU A 102 7.50 13.18 -4.89
CA GLU A 102 7.96 12.57 -6.14
C GLU A 102 6.93 11.59 -6.68
N PHE A 103 7.01 11.31 -7.97
CA PHE A 103 6.25 10.23 -8.58
C PHE A 103 6.67 8.88 -8.01
N PHE A 104 5.70 8.08 -7.58
CA PHE A 104 5.93 6.74 -7.04
C PHE A 104 5.69 5.70 -8.13
N ASP A 105 6.77 5.16 -8.68
CA ASP A 105 6.66 4.25 -9.81
C ASP A 105 6.12 2.88 -9.40
N HIS A 106 5.19 2.38 -10.21
CA HIS A 106 4.78 0.97 -10.21
C HIS A 106 5.64 0.20 -11.22
N TRP A 107 6.44 -0.75 -10.73
CA TRP A 107 7.24 -1.63 -11.59
C TRP A 107 6.63 -3.04 -11.70
N PRO A 108 6.21 -3.48 -12.90
CA PRO A 108 5.70 -4.83 -13.12
C PRO A 108 6.74 -5.90 -12.77
N CYS A 109 6.32 -6.99 -12.14
CA CYS A 109 7.18 -8.14 -11.90
C CYS A 109 6.73 -9.36 -12.72
N ASP A 110 7.69 -10.24 -13.06
CA ASP A 110 7.46 -11.50 -13.75
C ASP A 110 7.55 -12.66 -12.74
N ARG A 111 6.43 -13.38 -12.55
CA ARG A 111 6.34 -14.53 -11.62
C ARG A 111 7.32 -15.66 -11.96
N ASN A 112 7.77 -15.72 -13.22
CA ASN A 112 8.71 -16.75 -13.67
C ASN A 112 10.17 -16.40 -13.33
N ASP A 113 10.45 -15.15 -12.97
CA ASP A 113 11.76 -14.70 -12.52
C ASP A 113 11.94 -15.01 -11.03
N LYS A 114 12.52 -16.17 -10.74
CA LYS A 114 12.68 -16.68 -9.37
C LYS A 114 13.54 -15.77 -8.49
N GLU A 115 14.60 -15.18 -9.05
CA GLU A 115 15.50 -14.30 -8.29
C GLU A 115 14.76 -13.01 -7.89
N HIS A 116 14.00 -12.44 -8.83
CA HIS A 116 13.17 -11.29 -8.56
C HIS A 116 12.06 -11.61 -7.53
N MET A 117 11.44 -12.79 -7.63
CA MET A 117 10.43 -13.24 -6.66
C MET A 117 10.98 -13.43 -5.25
N GLU A 118 12.18 -13.99 -5.11
CA GLU A 118 12.86 -14.11 -3.82
C GLU A 118 13.14 -12.72 -3.22
N TRP A 119 13.62 -11.77 -4.02
CA TRP A 119 13.87 -10.40 -3.58
C TRP A 119 12.59 -9.66 -3.15
N ILE A 120 11.48 -9.81 -3.89
CA ILE A 120 10.17 -9.28 -3.50
C ILE A 120 9.70 -9.89 -2.18
N GLY A 121 9.89 -11.20 -2.03
CA GLY A 121 9.58 -11.93 -0.81
C GLY A 121 10.29 -11.37 0.42
N GLU A 122 11.60 -11.15 0.32
CA GLU A 122 12.38 -10.50 1.39
C GLU A 122 11.90 -9.06 1.64
N GLY A 123 11.58 -8.32 0.58
CA GLY A 123 11.00 -6.98 0.67
C GLY A 123 9.66 -6.93 1.41
N TYR A 124 8.83 -7.95 1.21
CA TYR A 124 7.55 -8.06 1.91
C TYR A 124 7.73 -8.43 3.37
N LYS A 125 8.67 -9.31 3.73
CA LYS A 125 9.02 -9.57 5.14
C LYS A 125 9.44 -8.29 5.85
N ASP A 126 10.32 -7.51 5.22
CA ASP A 126 10.76 -6.20 5.71
C ASP A 126 9.57 -5.22 5.81
N THR A 127 8.62 -5.27 4.88
CA THR A 127 7.39 -4.48 4.95
C THR A 127 6.49 -4.90 6.12
N LEU A 128 6.35 -6.20 6.41
CA LEU A 128 5.58 -6.69 7.56
C LEU A 128 6.20 -6.27 8.89
N ILE A 129 7.52 -6.33 9.01
CA ILE A 129 8.26 -5.81 10.17
C ILE A 129 7.93 -4.32 10.36
N ARG A 130 8.05 -3.53 9.30
CA ARG A 130 7.76 -2.09 9.32
C ARG A 130 6.30 -1.79 9.63
N MET A 131 5.37 -2.60 9.14
CA MET A 131 3.95 -2.48 9.44
C MET A 131 3.71 -2.68 10.95
N ASP A 132 4.37 -3.66 11.57
CA ASP A 132 4.27 -3.90 13.01
C ASP A 132 5.00 -2.83 13.84
N GLU A 133 6.06 -2.25 13.32
CA GLU A 133 6.75 -1.11 13.97
C GLU A 133 5.87 0.14 13.95
N ILE A 134 5.16 0.39 12.84
CA ILE A 134 4.34 1.60 12.65
C ILE A 134 2.96 1.45 13.25
N PHE A 135 2.28 0.32 13.08
CA PHE A 135 0.86 0.17 13.42
C PHE A 135 0.66 -0.86 14.54
N SER A 136 -0.25 -0.58 15.46
CA SER A 136 -0.54 -1.47 16.60
C SER A 136 -1.41 -2.68 16.30
N ASP A 137 -2.05 -2.69 15.14
CA ASP A 137 -3.19 -3.55 14.81
C ASP A 137 -3.11 -4.07 13.36
N ARG A 138 -1.97 -4.64 12.95
CA ARG A 138 -1.84 -5.22 11.61
C ARG A 138 -2.92 -6.28 11.36
N ASP A 139 -3.70 -6.09 10.30
CA ASP A 139 -4.75 -7.02 9.89
C ASP A 139 -4.16 -8.15 9.02
N GLN A 140 -4.12 -9.38 9.57
CA GLN A 140 -3.59 -10.55 8.88
C GLN A 140 -4.43 -11.01 7.67
N LYS A 141 -5.70 -10.58 7.58
CA LYS A 141 -6.56 -10.85 6.42
C LYS A 141 -6.05 -10.10 5.18
N TRP A 142 -5.50 -8.91 5.39
CA TRP A 142 -5.00 -8.03 4.33
C TRP A 142 -3.48 -8.06 4.19
N TRP A 143 -2.77 -8.33 5.28
CA TRP A 143 -1.31 -8.41 5.37
C TRP A 143 -0.89 -9.75 5.98
N PRO A 144 -1.11 -10.87 5.25
CA PRO A 144 -0.79 -12.19 5.76
C PRO A 144 0.72 -12.39 5.88
N GLU A 145 1.12 -13.25 6.82
CA GLU A 145 2.48 -13.77 6.91
C GLU A 145 2.81 -14.64 5.69
N LEU A 146 4.08 -14.60 5.25
CA LEU A 146 4.57 -15.52 4.24
C LEU A 146 4.69 -16.94 4.81
N LYS A 147 4.02 -17.90 4.17
CA LYS A 147 4.12 -19.32 4.53
C LYS A 147 5.31 -19.96 3.81
N GLY A 148 6.44 -20.03 4.50
CA GLY A 148 7.66 -20.67 3.98
C GLY A 148 8.28 -19.89 2.82
N SER A 149 8.72 -20.60 1.77
CA SER A 149 9.23 -19.99 0.54
C SER A 149 8.14 -19.74 -0.51
N ASN A 150 6.85 -19.79 -0.13
CA ASN A 150 5.76 -19.55 -1.05
C ASN A 150 5.39 -18.06 -1.09
N PHE A 151 5.58 -17.43 -2.25
CA PHE A 151 5.30 -16.02 -2.50
C PHE A 151 3.92 -15.76 -3.11
N ASP A 152 3.03 -16.76 -3.14
CA ASP A 152 1.68 -16.64 -3.69
C ASP A 152 0.83 -15.56 -3.01
N GLU A 153 1.11 -15.25 -1.74
CA GLU A 153 0.41 -14.23 -0.92
C GLU A 153 0.94 -12.80 -1.16
N VAL A 154 2.05 -12.66 -1.86
CA VAL A 154 2.66 -11.36 -2.19
C VAL A 154 2.35 -11.05 -3.63
N CYS A 155 1.98 -9.80 -3.89
CA CYS A 155 1.77 -9.42 -5.27
C CYS A 155 3.11 -9.43 -6.02
N CYS A 156 3.19 -10.26 -7.05
CA CYS A 156 4.19 -10.19 -8.10
C CYS A 156 3.96 -8.99 -9.05
N GLY A 157 3.45 -7.88 -8.54
CA GLY A 157 3.01 -6.72 -9.33
C GLY A 157 3.87 -5.49 -9.14
N CYS A 158 4.57 -5.35 -8.01
CA CYS A 158 5.07 -4.03 -7.61
C CYS A 158 6.49 -4.05 -7.05
N GLN A 159 7.45 -3.47 -7.79
CA GLN A 159 8.49 -2.69 -7.12
C GLN A 159 8.01 -1.26 -6.97
N CYS A 160 8.40 -0.69 -5.83
CA CYS A 160 8.07 0.65 -5.42
C CYS A 160 9.38 1.35 -5.10
N ARG A 161 10.06 1.85 -6.14
CA ARG A 161 11.31 2.61 -5.99
C ARG A 161 10.98 4.10 -5.92
N GLY A 162 11.55 4.80 -4.94
CA GLY A 162 11.82 6.23 -5.14
C GLY A 162 13.12 6.34 -5.88
N ILE A 163 13.16 7.13 -6.94
CA ILE A 163 14.39 7.46 -7.64
C ILE A 163 15.21 8.42 -6.78
#